data_AF-A0A1V5DBK7-F1
#
_entry.id   AF-A0A1V5DBK7-F1
#
_cell.length_a   1.000
_cell.length_b   1.000
_cell.length_c   1.000
_cell.angle_alpha   90.00
_cell.angle_beta   90.00
_cell.angle_gamma   90.00
#
_symmetry.space_group_name_H-M   'P 1'
#
loop_
_entity.id
_entity.type
_entity.pdbx_description
1 polymer ?
#
loop_
_entity_poly.entity_id
_entity_poly.type
_entity_poly.pdbx_seq_one_letter_code
_entity_poly.pdbx_strand_id
1 'polypeptide(L)'
;MISKIISGGQTGADRAALDYAIQYSIPYSGWVPKGRKSEDGTVPEAYRLQEMPTSDYSQRTEKNVLDSDGTLIVSHGILTGGSAVTEFYAEQHGKPCLHIDLDKVPPAEAAVFVRAWIDEHSIGVLNVAGPRAGKDPEIYSATFKLLEALFKK
;
A
#
# COMPACT_ATOMS: atom_id res chain seq x y z
N MET A 1 2.93 -12.86 10.87
CA MET A 1 3.83 -11.76 11.32
C MET A 1 4.41 -11.08 10.09
N ILE A 2 4.26 -9.76 9.97
CA ILE A 2 4.82 -9.02 8.83
C ILE A 2 6.33 -8.87 8.97
N SER A 3 7.05 -9.34 7.96
CA SER A 3 8.50 -9.23 7.81
C SER A 3 8.93 -8.02 6.98
N LYS A 4 8.03 -7.51 6.12
CA LYS A 4 8.31 -6.38 5.22
C LYS A 4 7.03 -5.69 4.76
N ILE A 5 7.06 -4.37 4.62
CA ILE A 5 6.02 -3.58 3.94
C ILE A 5 6.56 -3.11 2.58
N ILE A 6 5.78 -3.25 1.52
CA ILE A 6 6.13 -2.69 0.20
C ILE A 6 5.05 -1.74 -0.31
N SER A 7 5.45 -0.76 -1.12
CA SER A 7 4.50 0.14 -1.76
C SER A 7 5.07 0.84 -2.99
N GLY A 8 4.19 1.41 -3.82
CA GLY A 8 4.52 2.03 -5.10
C GLY A 8 5.04 3.48 -5.02
N GLY A 9 5.29 3.99 -3.81
CA GLY A 9 5.89 5.30 -3.58
C GLY A 9 5.05 6.51 -4.03
N GLN A 10 3.76 6.36 -4.34
CA GLN A 10 2.89 7.51 -4.61
C GLN A 10 2.70 8.39 -3.36
N THR A 11 2.22 9.62 -3.51
CA THR A 11 1.63 10.37 -2.39
C THR A 11 0.43 9.60 -1.80
N GLY A 12 -0.04 10.00 -0.61
CA GLY A 12 -1.21 9.35 0.01
C GLY A 12 -0.86 8.02 0.67
N ALA A 13 -1.65 6.97 0.38
CA ALA A 13 -1.55 5.67 1.08
C ALA A 13 -0.16 5.03 0.93
N ASP A 14 0.42 5.08 -0.27
CA ASP A 14 1.72 4.49 -0.55
C ASP A 14 2.82 5.10 0.34
N ARG A 15 2.82 6.43 0.48
CA ARG A 15 3.80 7.15 1.31
C ARG A 15 3.60 6.87 2.79
N ALA A 16 2.34 6.84 3.24
CA ALA A 16 2.02 6.53 4.63
C ALA A 16 2.55 5.15 5.02
N ALA A 17 2.45 4.16 4.14
CA ALA A 17 2.99 2.82 4.37
C ALA A 17 4.52 2.81 4.52
N LEU A 18 5.22 3.53 3.65
CA LEU A 18 6.68 3.64 3.70
C LEU A 18 7.14 4.39 4.96
N ASP A 19 6.51 5.51 5.27
CA ASP A 19 6.83 6.32 6.46
C ASP A 19 6.56 5.54 7.74
N TYR A 20 5.46 4.79 7.79
CA TYR A 20 5.16 3.89 8.90
C TYR A 20 6.27 2.84 9.07
N ALA A 21 6.65 2.15 7.99
CA ALA A 21 7.68 1.14 8.03
C ALA A 21 9.02 1.71 8.51
N ILE A 22 9.39 2.90 8.04
CA ILE A 22 10.60 3.62 8.47
C ILE A 22 10.52 3.96 9.97
N GLN A 23 9.43 4.59 10.42
CA GLN A 23 9.26 5.03 11.80
C GLN A 23 9.33 3.86 12.80
N TYR A 24 8.76 2.71 12.44
CA TYR A 24 8.71 1.53 13.32
C TYR A 24 9.79 0.49 13.00
N SER A 25 10.80 0.85 12.20
CA SER A 25 11.92 -0.03 11.84
C SER A 25 11.50 -1.38 11.24
N ILE A 26 10.40 -1.39 10.50
CA ILE A 26 9.95 -2.54 9.71
C ILE A 26 10.70 -2.48 8.37
N PRO A 27 11.30 -3.60 7.90
CA PRO A 27 11.90 -3.62 6.57
C PRO A 27 10.91 -3.16 5.51
N TYR A 28 11.38 -2.35 4.56
CA TYR A 28 10.54 -1.87 3.48
C TYR A 28 11.21 -2.00 2.12
N SER A 29 10.40 -1.99 1.06
CA SER A 29 10.84 -1.99 -0.33
C SER A 29 9.72 -1.43 -1.22
N GLY A 30 9.89 -1.51 -2.53
CA GLY A 30 8.78 -1.23 -3.45
C GLY A 30 9.27 -0.82 -4.82
N TRP A 31 8.41 -1.02 -5.80
CA TRP A 31 8.66 -0.68 -7.19
C TRP A 31 8.02 0.65 -7.53
N VAL A 32 8.83 1.58 -8.03
CA VAL A 32 8.40 2.88 -8.56
C VAL A 32 8.61 2.93 -10.08
N PRO A 33 7.92 3.82 -10.82
CA PRO A 33 8.16 3.98 -12.25
C PRO A 33 9.60 4.48 -12.51
N LYS A 34 10.13 4.22 -13.70
CA LYS A 34 11.38 4.83 -14.19
C LYS A 34 11.35 6.34 -14.03
N GLY A 35 12.44 6.89 -13.49
CA GLY A 35 12.55 8.29 -13.09
C GLY A 35 11.83 8.60 -11.79
N ARG A 36 11.49 7.56 -10.99
CA ARG A 36 10.87 7.67 -9.67
C ARG A 36 9.64 8.58 -9.64
N LYS A 37 8.79 8.51 -10.67
CA LYS A 37 7.67 9.45 -10.85
C LYS A 37 6.60 9.29 -9.74
N SER A 38 6.14 10.40 -9.19
CA SER A 38 5.00 10.53 -8.28
C SER A 38 4.18 11.79 -8.61
N GLU A 39 3.02 11.96 -7.98
CA GLU A 39 2.14 13.13 -8.15
C GLU A 39 2.85 14.46 -7.84
N ASP A 40 3.69 14.47 -6.80
CA ASP A 40 4.49 15.59 -6.34
C ASP A 40 5.86 15.70 -7.06
N GLY A 41 6.03 14.98 -8.17
CA GLY A 41 7.22 15.02 -9.00
C GLY A 41 8.02 13.73 -8.91
N THR A 42 9.03 13.71 -8.03
CA THR A 42 9.96 12.58 -7.88
C THR A 42 9.93 12.06 -6.45
N VAL A 43 9.76 10.75 -6.30
CA VAL A 43 9.86 10.06 -5.01
C VAL A 43 11.24 10.35 -4.41
N PRO A 44 11.32 10.96 -3.21
CA PRO A 44 12.59 11.32 -2.59
C PRO A 44 13.57 10.13 -2.48
N GLU A 45 14.87 10.41 -2.65
CA GLU A 45 15.94 9.41 -2.55
C GLU A 45 16.10 8.80 -1.14
N ALA A 46 15.53 9.45 -0.12
CA ALA A 46 15.48 8.92 1.23
C ALA A 46 14.73 7.57 1.30
N TYR A 47 13.80 7.33 0.37
CA TYR A 47 13.12 6.04 0.23
C TYR A 47 13.94 5.10 -0.65
N ARG A 48 14.47 4.03 -0.06
CA ARG A 48 15.29 3.01 -0.75
C ARG A 48 14.44 2.06 -1.60
N LEU A 49 13.83 2.58 -2.66
CA LEU A 49 12.92 1.87 -3.58
C LEU A 49 13.62 1.47 -4.89
N GLN A 50 13.04 0.50 -5.59
CA GLN A 50 13.55 -0.04 -6.86
C GLN A 50 12.81 0.61 -8.04
N GLU A 51 13.56 1.03 -9.05
CA GLU A 51 12.96 1.57 -10.27
C GLU A 51 12.62 0.47 -11.27
N MET A 52 11.42 0.55 -11.85
CA MET A 52 11.04 -0.23 -13.01
C MET A 52 11.80 0.24 -14.26
N PRO A 53 12.00 -0.64 -15.26
CA PRO A 53 12.60 -0.24 -16.55
C PRO A 53 11.70 0.68 -17.39
N THR A 54 10.44 0.84 -17.00
CA THR A 54 9.40 1.64 -17.67
C THR A 54 8.87 2.73 -16.73
N SER A 55 8.40 3.85 -17.27
CA SER A 55 7.74 4.90 -16.47
C SER A 55 6.22 4.70 -16.33
N ASP A 56 5.71 3.53 -16.69
CA ASP A 56 4.29 3.17 -16.61
C ASP A 56 3.87 2.85 -15.16
N TYR A 57 2.84 3.54 -14.67
CA TYR A 57 2.28 3.33 -13.33
C TYR A 57 1.62 1.97 -13.17
N SER A 58 1.01 1.40 -14.22
CA SER A 58 0.34 0.11 -14.14
C SER A 58 1.35 -1.01 -13.92
N GLN A 59 2.48 -0.99 -14.63
CA GLN A 59 3.54 -1.99 -14.49
C GLN A 59 4.19 -2.01 -13.11
N ARG A 60 4.44 -0.84 -12.50
CA ARG A 60 4.93 -0.81 -11.11
C ARG A 60 3.87 -1.32 -10.12
N THR A 61 2.59 -1.13 -10.42
CA THR A 61 1.48 -1.53 -9.54
C THR A 61 1.36 -3.05 -9.54
N GLU A 62 1.31 -3.63 -10.74
CA GLU A 62 1.33 -5.08 -10.94
C GLU A 62 2.57 -5.71 -10.28
N LYS A 63 3.75 -5.10 -10.45
CA LYS A 63 4.98 -5.63 -9.86
C LYS A 63 4.97 -5.66 -8.33
N ASN A 64 4.42 -4.63 -7.67
CA ASN A 64 4.25 -4.63 -6.22
C ASN A 64 3.21 -5.69 -5.77
N VAL A 65 2.15 -5.92 -6.54
CA VAL A 65 1.20 -7.01 -6.25
C VAL A 65 1.92 -8.37 -6.34
N LEU A 66 2.70 -8.61 -7.39
CA LEU A 66 3.41 -9.89 -7.60
C LEU A 66 4.48 -10.17 -6.55
N ASP A 67 5.26 -9.16 -6.16
CA ASP A 67 6.38 -9.27 -5.21
C ASP A 67 5.94 -9.18 -3.73
N SER A 68 4.63 -9.30 -3.44
CA SER A 68 4.07 -9.40 -2.09
C SER A 68 3.33 -10.72 -1.86
N ASP A 69 3.12 -11.06 -0.60
CA ASP A 69 2.28 -12.22 -0.21
C ASP A 69 0.80 -11.86 -0.22
N GLY A 70 0.48 -10.57 -0.01
CA GLY A 70 -0.88 -10.05 -0.15
C GLY A 70 -0.90 -8.52 -0.20
N THR A 71 -1.98 -7.97 -0.74
CA THR A 71 -2.18 -6.53 -0.93
C THR A 71 -3.33 -6.00 -0.08
N LEU A 72 -3.03 -5.03 0.78
CA LEU A 72 -4.00 -4.21 1.48
C LEU A 72 -4.25 -2.92 0.67
N ILE A 73 -5.49 -2.69 0.28
CA ILE A 73 -5.92 -1.46 -0.38
C ILE A 73 -6.75 -0.63 0.60
N VAL A 74 -6.36 0.62 0.85
CA VAL A 74 -7.07 1.54 1.75
C VAL A 74 -7.66 2.70 0.94
N SER A 75 -8.92 3.03 1.18
CA SER A 75 -9.60 4.18 0.55
C SER A 75 -10.70 4.75 1.45
N HIS A 76 -11.21 5.93 1.08
CA HIS A 76 -12.54 6.40 1.44
C HIS A 76 -13.47 6.19 0.23
N GLY A 77 -14.45 5.29 0.38
CA GLY A 77 -15.38 4.90 -0.67
C GLY A 77 -14.83 3.84 -1.64
N ILE A 78 -15.54 3.67 -2.76
CA ILE A 78 -15.25 2.63 -3.76
C ILE A 78 -13.90 2.84 -4.47
N LEU A 79 -13.25 1.74 -4.83
CA LEU A 79 -11.97 1.77 -5.54
C LEU A 79 -12.14 2.34 -6.95
N THR A 80 -11.23 3.24 -7.33
CA THR A 80 -11.24 3.89 -8.64
C THR A 80 -9.82 4.24 -9.09
N GLY A 81 -9.57 4.24 -10.40
CA GLY A 81 -8.23 4.55 -10.95
C GLY A 81 -7.18 3.52 -10.51
N GLY A 82 -5.99 4.00 -10.11
CA GLY A 82 -4.87 3.15 -9.73
C GLY A 82 -5.19 2.10 -8.65
N SER A 83 -6.03 2.43 -7.66
CA SER A 83 -6.42 1.47 -6.62
C SER A 83 -7.28 0.33 -7.16
N ALA A 84 -8.20 0.61 -8.11
CA ALA A 84 -8.99 -0.44 -8.76
C ALA A 84 -8.12 -1.31 -9.69
N VAL A 85 -7.09 -0.71 -10.31
CA VAL A 85 -6.08 -1.45 -11.07
C VAL A 85 -5.27 -2.38 -10.16
N THR A 86 -4.95 -1.96 -8.93
CA THR A 86 -4.30 -2.82 -7.94
C THR A 86 -5.16 -4.05 -7.61
N GLU A 87 -6.45 -3.84 -7.32
CA GLU A 87 -7.40 -4.92 -7.03
C GLU A 87 -7.50 -5.89 -8.21
N PHE A 88 -7.68 -5.35 -9.42
CA PHE A 88 -7.70 -6.15 -10.65
C PHE A 88 -6.44 -7.02 -10.79
N TYR A 89 -5.24 -6.47 -10.62
CA TYR A 89 -4.02 -7.27 -10.71
C TYR A 89 -3.92 -8.33 -9.62
N ALA A 90 -4.38 -8.04 -8.40
CA ALA A 90 -4.38 -9.04 -7.34
C ALA A 90 -5.31 -10.22 -7.67
N GLU A 91 -6.51 -9.93 -8.16
CA GLU A 91 -7.44 -10.97 -8.63
C GLU A 91 -6.87 -11.76 -9.81
N GLN A 92 -6.35 -11.09 -10.84
CA GLN A 92 -5.78 -11.74 -12.03
C GLN A 92 -4.63 -12.70 -11.68
N HIS A 93 -3.80 -12.34 -10.70
CA HIS A 93 -2.64 -13.14 -10.29
C HIS A 93 -2.94 -14.09 -9.12
N GLY A 94 -4.21 -14.19 -8.69
CA GLY A 94 -4.61 -15.05 -7.57
C GLY A 94 -3.93 -14.69 -6.25
N LYS A 95 -3.57 -13.41 -6.06
CA LYS A 95 -2.94 -12.91 -4.84
C LYS A 95 -4.01 -12.50 -3.81
N PRO A 96 -3.84 -12.82 -2.53
CA PRO A 96 -4.70 -12.31 -1.47
C PRO A 96 -4.80 -10.78 -1.53
N CYS A 97 -6.03 -10.27 -1.54
CA CYS A 97 -6.32 -8.85 -1.59
C CYS A 97 -7.41 -8.50 -0.57
N LEU A 98 -7.18 -7.47 0.21
CA LEU A 98 -8.19 -6.93 1.13
C LEU A 98 -8.36 -5.44 0.88
N HIS A 99 -9.59 -5.04 0.57
CA HIS A 99 -9.99 -3.64 0.51
C HIS A 99 -10.60 -3.21 1.85
N ILE A 100 -10.04 -2.15 2.43
CA ILE A 100 -10.60 -1.41 3.57
C ILE A 100 -11.13 -0.06 3.11
N ASP A 101 -12.44 0.11 3.24
CA ASP A 101 -13.16 1.36 3.00
C ASP A 101 -13.37 2.09 4.34
N LEU A 102 -12.57 3.12 4.59
CA LEU A 102 -12.57 3.87 5.84
C LEU A 102 -13.77 4.81 6.02
N ASP A 103 -14.63 4.99 4.99
CA ASP A 103 -15.95 5.62 5.16
C ASP A 103 -16.94 4.70 5.88
N LYS A 104 -16.68 3.38 5.84
CA LYS A 104 -17.57 2.35 6.41
C LYS A 104 -17.08 1.80 7.72
N VAL A 105 -15.76 1.71 7.91
CA VAL A 105 -15.15 1.10 9.09
C VAL A 105 -14.03 1.99 9.63
N PRO A 106 -14.06 2.36 10.93
CA PRO A 106 -13.01 3.17 11.51
C PRO A 106 -11.68 2.39 11.58
N PRO A 107 -10.51 3.07 11.56
CA PRO A 107 -9.20 2.41 11.53
C PRO A 107 -8.95 1.35 12.62
N ALA A 108 -9.48 1.56 13.83
CA ALA A 108 -9.30 0.62 14.94
C ALA A 108 -10.03 -0.71 14.71
N GLU A 109 -11.23 -0.67 14.12
CA GLU A 109 -12.01 -1.86 13.79
C GLU A 109 -11.46 -2.53 12.52
N ALA A 110 -11.09 -1.72 11.51
CA ALA A 110 -10.42 -2.19 10.31
C ALA A 110 -9.15 -2.98 10.63
N ALA A 111 -8.36 -2.56 11.62
CA ALA A 111 -7.16 -3.27 12.05
C ALA A 111 -7.44 -4.71 12.51
N VAL A 112 -8.61 -5.00 13.08
CA VAL A 112 -8.99 -6.37 13.49
C VAL A 112 -9.20 -7.24 12.25
N PHE A 113 -9.93 -6.74 11.25
CA PHE A 113 -10.14 -7.43 9.98
C PHE A 113 -8.84 -7.66 9.22
N VAL A 114 -7.99 -6.64 9.15
CA VAL A 114 -6.69 -6.74 8.48
C VAL A 114 -5.78 -7.74 9.18
N ARG A 115 -5.77 -7.79 10.52
CA ARG A 115 -4.98 -8.78 11.27
C ARG A 115 -5.45 -10.20 10.99
N ALA A 116 -6.76 -10.44 11.06
CA ALA A 116 -7.34 -11.75 10.79
C ALA A 116 -6.99 -12.21 9.36
N TRP A 117 -7.12 -11.32 8.37
CA TRP A 117 -6.77 -11.60 6.98
C TRP A 117 -5.27 -11.91 6.78
N ILE A 118 -4.38 -11.15 7.44
CA ILE A 118 -2.92 -11.40 7.42
C ILE A 118 -2.60 -12.79 7.96
N ASP A 119 -3.22 -13.18 9.07
CA ASP A 119 -2.95 -14.46 9.72
C ASP A 119 -3.54 -15.63 8.90
N GLU A 120 -4.75 -15.48 8.39
CA GLU A 120 -5.42 -16.46 7.52
C GLU A 120 -4.60 -16.77 6.26
N HIS A 121 -4.04 -15.75 5.62
CA HIS A 121 -3.27 -15.90 4.38
C HIS A 121 -1.77 -16.02 4.61
N SER A 122 -1.32 -16.07 5.87
CA SER A 122 0.10 -16.16 6.26
C SER A 122 0.98 -15.09 5.59
N ILE A 123 0.48 -13.86 5.51
CA ILE A 123 1.15 -12.75 4.81
C ILE A 123 2.42 -12.37 5.57
N GLY A 124 3.58 -12.45 4.90
CA GLY A 124 4.88 -12.03 5.42
C GLY A 124 5.37 -10.72 4.79
N VAL A 125 5.11 -10.51 3.50
CA VAL A 125 5.38 -9.28 2.75
C VAL A 125 4.05 -8.63 2.40
N LEU A 126 3.74 -7.51 3.05
CA LEU A 126 2.48 -6.79 2.85
C LEU A 126 2.69 -5.65 1.85
N ASN A 127 2.00 -5.71 0.71
CA ASN A 127 1.85 -4.54 -0.16
C ASN A 127 0.74 -3.65 0.37
N VAL A 128 0.97 -2.35 0.48
CA VAL A 128 -0.04 -1.37 0.88
C VAL A 128 -0.22 -0.36 -0.25
N ALA A 129 -1.47 -0.21 -0.69
CA ALA A 129 -1.85 0.64 -1.80
C ALA A 129 -3.08 1.49 -1.47
N GLY A 130 -3.29 2.56 -2.22
CA GLY A 130 -4.48 3.40 -2.12
C GLY A 130 -4.39 4.65 -2.99
N PRO A 131 -5.40 5.55 -2.89
CA PRO A 131 -5.40 6.81 -3.61
C PRO A 131 -4.17 7.70 -3.33
N ARG A 132 -3.80 8.49 -4.35
CA ARG A 132 -2.86 9.61 -4.21
C ARG A 132 -3.45 10.75 -3.40
N ALA A 133 -2.62 11.53 -2.72
CA ALA A 133 -3.06 12.61 -1.82
C ALA A 133 -3.91 13.68 -2.53
N GLY A 134 -3.62 14.02 -3.79
CA GLY A 134 -4.43 14.98 -4.54
C GLY A 134 -5.84 14.46 -4.89
N LYS A 135 -6.10 13.15 -4.76
CA LYS A 135 -7.44 12.56 -4.92
C LYS A 135 -8.17 12.43 -3.58
N ASP A 136 -7.43 12.13 -2.53
CA ASP A 136 -7.94 12.02 -1.17
C ASP A 136 -6.89 12.59 -0.20
N PRO A 137 -7.08 13.83 0.28
CA PRO A 137 -6.12 14.49 1.17
C PRO A 137 -5.96 13.81 2.54
N GLU A 138 -6.96 13.05 2.99
CA GLU A 138 -6.97 12.44 4.33
C GLU A 138 -6.32 11.05 4.33
N ILE A 139 -6.24 10.41 3.16
CA ILE A 139 -5.82 9.00 3.04
C ILE A 139 -4.45 8.69 3.62
N TYR A 140 -3.50 9.62 3.54
CA TYR A 140 -2.18 9.45 4.15
C TYR A 140 -2.32 9.22 5.67
N SER A 141 -3.00 10.15 6.34
CA SER A 141 -3.17 10.11 7.80
C SER A 141 -4.02 8.93 8.24
N ALA A 142 -5.03 8.58 7.44
CA ALA A 142 -5.94 7.49 7.71
C ALA A 142 -5.23 6.13 7.59
N THR A 143 -4.44 5.95 6.53
CA THR A 143 -3.60 4.76 6.32
C THR A 143 -2.59 4.61 7.45
N PHE A 144 -1.91 5.70 7.84
CA PHE A 144 -0.94 5.67 8.94
C PHE A 144 -1.59 5.22 10.26
N LYS A 145 -2.75 5.79 10.61
CA LYS A 145 -3.52 5.40 11.81
C LYS A 145 -3.99 3.95 11.78
N LEU A 146 -4.40 3.44 10.63
CA LEU A 146 -4.75 2.03 10.44
C LEU A 146 -3.54 1.14 10.73
N LEU A 147 -2.37 1.46 10.17
CA LEU A 147 -1.14 0.70 10.42
C LEU A 147 -0.71 0.78 11.89
N GLU A 148 -0.84 1.93 12.55
CA GLU A 148 -0.63 2.04 13.99
C GLU A 148 -1.56 1.11 14.77
N ALA A 149 -2.85 1.08 14.45
CA ALA A 149 -3.80 0.17 15.10
C ALA A 149 -3.49 -1.31 14.81
N LEU A 150 -2.98 -1.61 13.62
CA LEU A 150 -2.63 -2.96 13.18
C LEU A 150 -1.36 -3.52 13.84
N PHE A 151 -0.37 -2.71 14.16
CA PHE A 151 0.87 -3.19 14.79
C PHE A 151 1.07 -2.72 16.22
N LYS A 152 0.11 -1.98 16.80
CA LYS A 152 0.06 -1.75 18.25
C LYS A 152 0.08 -3.10 18.97
N LYS A 153 1.04 -3.23 19.89
CA LYS A 153 1.10 -4.30 20.88
C LYS A 153 0.12 -4.03 22.01
#